data_AF-A0A432V2C8-F1
#
_entry.id   AF-A0A432V2C8-F1
#
_cell.length_a   1.000
_cell.length_b   1.000
_cell.length_c   1.000
_cell.angle_alpha   90.00
_cell.angle_beta   90.00
_cell.angle_gamma   90.00
#
_symmetry.space_group_name_H-M   'P 1'
#
loop_
_entity.id
_entity.type
_entity.pdbx_description
1 polymer ?
#
loop_
_entity_poly.entity_id
_entity_poly.type
_entity_poly.pdbx_seq_one_letter_code
_entity_poly.pdbx_strand_id
1 'polypeptide(L)' 'MLRKKIFAAFAFLTLAAFCFILLRFVPRLDLTVVLLIGLVLAAYDIWDELFRPRRPPSVGR' A
#
# COMPACT_ATOMS: atom_id res chain seq x y z
N MET A 1 6.24 -4.18 -17.17
CA MET A 1 6.60 -4.22 -15.72
C MET A 1 6.53 -2.85 -15.05
N LEU A 2 6.96 -1.75 -15.69
CA LEU A 2 6.92 -0.40 -15.09
C LEU A 2 5.50 0.17 -14.86
N ARG A 3 4.57 -0.01 -15.81
CA ARG A 3 3.20 0.53 -15.72
C ARG A 3 2.41 0.02 -14.50
N LYS A 4 2.56 -1.27 -14.17
CA LYS A 4 1.93 -1.88 -12.98
C LYS A 4 2.49 -1.28 -11.68
N LYS A 5 3.81 -1.09 -11.61
CA LYS A 5 4.49 -0.45 -10.47
C LYS A 5 4.06 1.01 -10.29
N ILE A 6 3.93 1.77 -11.37
CA ILE A 6 3.46 3.16 -11.34
C ILE A 6 2.01 3.22 -10.85
N PHE A 7 1.13 2.35 -11.34
CA PHE A 7 -0.26 2.29 -10.89
C PHE A 7 -0.38 1.94 -9.40
N ALA A 8 0.39 0.96 -8.93
CA ALA A 8 0.43 0.59 -7.51
C ALA A 8 0.91 1.76 -6.63
N ALA A 9 1.98 2.44 -7.02
CA ALA A 9 2.47 3.63 -6.32
C ALA A 9 1.45 4.77 -6.31
N PHE A 10 0.74 4.99 -7.42
CA PHE A 10 -0.28 6.05 -7.53
C PHE A 10 -1.53 5.76 -6.69
N ALA A 11 -1.96 4.49 -6.65
CA ALA A 11 -3.07 4.05 -5.80
C ALA A 11 -2.73 4.23 -4.32
N PHE A 12 -1.50 3.87 -3.92
CA PHE A 12 -1.03 4.10 -2.55
C PHE A 12 -0.94 5.58 -2.18
N LEU A 13 -0.41 6.40 -3.08
CA LEU A 13 -0.32 7.84 -2.87
C LEU A 13 -1.72 8.47 -2.70
N THR A 14 -2.69 8.00 -3.49
CA THR A 14 -4.09 8.44 -3.40
C THR A 14 -4.73 8.00 -2.07
N LEU A 15 -4.49 6.76 -1.63
CA LEU A 15 -4.94 6.25 -0.35
C LEU A 15 -4.34 7.06 0.81
N ALA A 16 -3.03 7.30 0.78
CA ALA A 16 -2.32 8.10 1.78
C ALA A 16 -2.85 9.53 1.86
N ALA A 17 -3.09 10.17 0.71
CA ALA A 17 -3.67 11.51 0.64
C ALA A 17 -5.09 11.54 1.23
N PHE A 18 -5.91 10.54 0.95
CA PHE A 18 -7.25 10.42 1.52
C PHE A 18 -7.22 10.23 3.05
N CYS A 19 -6.34 9.36 3.55
CA CYS A 19 -6.13 9.18 4.98
C CYS A 19 -5.69 10.48 5.65
N PHE A 20 -4.78 11.25 5.03
CA PHE A 20 -4.31 12.53 5.54
C PHE A 20 -5.43 13.58 5.63
N ILE A 21 -6.30 13.64 4.60
CA ILE A 21 -7.46 14.52 4.61
C ILE A 21 -8.41 14.14 5.76
N LEU A 22 -8.70 12.84 5.94
CA LEU A 22 -9.55 12.37 7.04
C LEU A 22 -8.98 12.71 8.41
N LEU A 23 -7.67 12.51 8.61
CA LEU A 23 -6.96 12.87 9.84
C LEU A 23 -7.04 14.37 10.14
N ARG A 24 -6.94 15.21 9.10
CA ARG A 24 -6.99 16.67 9.23
C ARG A 24 -8.38 17.18 9.60
N PHE A 25 -9.44 16.58 9.06
CA PHE A 25 -10.82 17.05 9.26
C PHE A 25 -11.56 16.36 10.41
N VAL A 26 -11.15 15.15 10.80
CA VAL A 26 -11.79 14.39 11.89
C VAL A 26 -10.72 13.92 12.88
N PRO A 27 -10.32 14.77 13.84
CA PRO A 27 -9.31 14.43 14.84
C PRO A 27 -9.87 13.48 15.90
N ARG A 28 -10.15 12.23 15.51
CA ARG A 28 -10.50 11.14 16.42
C ARG A 28 -9.34 10.15 16.45
N LEU A 29 -8.78 9.92 17.63
CA LEU A 29 -7.65 9.00 17.83
C LEU A 29 -7.94 7.57 17.33
N ASP A 30 -9.15 7.07 17.53
CA ASP A 30 -9.60 5.78 16.99
C ASP A 30 -9.48 5.71 15.46
N LEU A 31 -9.94 6.75 14.77
CA LEU A 31 -9.90 6.84 13.31
C LEU A 31 -8.44 6.89 12.83
N THR A 32 -7.60 7.64 13.53
CA THR A 32 -6.17 7.76 13.25
C THR A 32 -5.46 6.42 13.31
N VAL A 33 -5.70 5.64 14.37
CA VAL A 33 -5.04 4.35 14.58
C VAL A 33 -5.47 3.35 13.51
N VAL A 34 -6.77 3.28 13.19
CA VAL A 34 -7.29 2.39 12.14
C VAL A 34 -6.73 2.77 10.76
N LEU A 35 -6.66 4.06 10.45
CA LEU A 35 -6.06 4.56 9.20
C LEU A 35 -4.57 4.22 9.12
N LEU A 36 -3.82 4.38 10.21
CA LEU A 36 -2.39 4.05 10.27
C LEU A 36 -2.14 2.56 10.04
N ILE A 37 -2.92 1.69 10.68
CA ILE A 37 -2.80 0.23 10.50
C ILE A 37 -3.09 -0.13 9.04
N GLY A 38 -4.17 0.40 8.45
CA GLY A 38 -4.49 0.15 7.04
C GLY A 38 -3.41 0.66 6.09
N LEU A 39 -2.84 1.84 6.38
CA LEU A 39 -1.76 2.42 5.59
C LEU A 39 -0.48 1.58 5.65
N VAL A 40 -0.11 1.09 6.84
CA VAL A 40 1.03 0.19 7.02
C VAL A 40 0.81 -1.14 6.29
N LEU A 41 -0.40 -1.71 6.35
CA LEU A 41 -0.72 -2.95 5.65
C LEU A 41 -0.63 -2.79 4.14
N ALA A 42 -1.21 -1.70 3.61
CA ALA A 42 -1.15 -1.39 2.19
C ALA A 42 0.29 -1.09 1.72
N ALA A 43 1.09 -0.43 2.57
CA ALA A 43 2.50 -0.20 2.29
C ALA A 43 3.27 -1.52 2.22
N TYR A 44 2.95 -2.45 3.13
CA TYR A 44 3.59 -3.77 3.18
C TYR A 44 3.23 -4.63 1.98
N ASP A 45 1.97 -4.62 1.54
CA ASP A 45 1.51 -5.37 0.36
C ASP A 45 2.22 -4.89 -0.92
N ILE A 46 2.37 -3.56 -1.08
CA ILE A 46 3.12 -2.98 -2.19
C ILE A 46 4.60 -3.25 -2.08
N TRP A 47 5.17 -3.22 -0.86
CA TRP A 47 6.56 -3.57 -0.64
C TRP A 47 6.82 -5.04 -0.99
N ASP A 48 5.95 -5.96 -0.59
CA ASP A 48 6.04 -7.37 -0.97
C ASP A 48 5.91 -7.52 -2.50
N GLU A 49 4.92 -6.90 -3.14
CA GLU A 49 4.78 -7.02 -4.60
C GLU A 49 5.93 -6.36 -5.38
N LEU A 50 6.56 -5.32 -4.83
CA LEU A 50 7.69 -4.63 -5.46
C LEU A 50 9.04 -5.35 -5.25
N PHE A 51 9.24 -5.97 -4.08
CA PHE A 51 10.49 -6.60 -3.68
C PHE A 51 10.48 -8.12 -3.75
N ARG A 52 9.33 -8.79 -3.84
CA ARG A 52 9.26 -10.24 -3.98
C ARG A 52 9.84 -10.62 -5.34
N PRO A 53 11.06 -11.21 -5.39
CA PRO A 53 11.59 -11.68 -6.64
C PRO A 53 10.67 -12.82 -7.08
N ARG A 54 10.09 -12.70 -8.27
CA ARG A 54 9.25 -13.75 -8.86
C ARG A 54 10.02 -15.05 -8.74
N ARG A 55 9.58 -15.97 -7.88
CA ARG A 55 10.13 -17.33 -7.83
C ARG A 55 9.99 -17.86 -9.26
N PRO A 56 11.10 -18.21 -9.94
CA PRO A 56 10.99 -18.87 -11.23
C PRO A 56 10.13 -20.11 -11.01
N PRO A 57 9.18 -20.39 -11.92
CA PRO A 57 8.41 -21.62 -11.83
C PRO A 57 9.42 -22.76 -11.76
N SER A 58 9.33 -23.57 -10.70
CA SER A 58 10.08 -24.80 -10.61
C SER A 58 9.70 -25.60 -11.85
N VAL A 59 10.63 -25.71 -12.80
CA VAL A 59 10.52 -26.56 -13.98
C VAL A 59 10.30 -27.97 -13.43
N GLY A 60 9.02 -28.34 -13.39
CA GLY A 60 8.55 -29.69 -13.10
C GLY A 60 8.98 -30.54 -14.28
N ARG A 61 9.85 -31.48 -13.95
CA ARG A 61 10.46 -32.49 -14.82
C ARG A 61 9.42 -33.42 -15.43
#